data_AF-A0A9Q0NZ03-F1
#
_entry.id   AF-A0A9Q0NZ03-F1
#
_cell.length_a   1.000
_cell.length_b   1.000
_cell.length_c   1.000
_cell.angle_alpha   90.00
_cell.angle_beta   90.00
_cell.angle_gamma   90.00
#
_symmetry.space_group_name_H-M   'P 1'
#
loop_
_entity.id
_entity.type
_entity.pdbx_description
1 polymer ?
#
loop_
_entity_poly.entity_id
_entity_poly.type
_entity_poly.pdbx_seq_one_letter_code
_entity_poly.pdbx_strand_id
1 'polypeptide(L)'
;MGICSSCESSSHVATAKLVLQDERLLEFSYPVRVSFVLASIPTYFICSADEMEFDEFVSSMNGDEELQPGQLYFALPLSWLKHPLQPEEMASLAVKASSALMKSGGAEKCGMS
;
A
#
# COMPACT_ATOMS: atom_id res chain seq x y z
N MET A 1 15.69 -35.83 -14.19
CA MET A 1 15.21 -34.60 -14.84
C MET A 1 13.98 -34.14 -14.08
N GLY A 2 14.15 -33.25 -13.10
CA GLY A 2 13.01 -32.63 -12.42
C GLY A 2 12.41 -31.60 -13.37
N ILE A 3 11.15 -31.79 -13.73
CA ILE A 3 10.40 -30.79 -14.47
C ILE A 3 10.16 -29.63 -13.51
N CYS A 4 10.95 -28.57 -13.71
CA CYS A 4 10.72 -27.28 -13.08
C CYS A 4 9.33 -26.82 -13.54
N SER A 5 8.33 -27.00 -12.69
CA SER A 5 7.05 -26.33 -12.82
C SER A 5 7.30 -24.86 -12.47
N SER A 6 7.98 -24.14 -13.37
CA SER A 6 7.92 -22.69 -13.38
C SER A 6 6.45 -22.38 -13.46
N CYS A 7 5.93 -21.84 -12.35
CA CYS A 7 4.62 -21.24 -12.27
C CYS A 7 4.34 -20.54 -13.60
N GLU A 8 3.22 -20.90 -14.25
CA GLU A 8 2.71 -20.08 -15.35
C GLU A 8 2.68 -18.66 -14.80
N SER A 9 3.60 -17.85 -15.32
CA SER A 9 3.75 -16.47 -14.90
C SER A 9 2.50 -15.79 -15.40
N SER A 10 1.45 -15.78 -14.55
CA SER A 10 0.50 -14.69 -14.57
C SER A 10 1.38 -13.46 -14.52
N SER A 11 1.49 -12.79 -15.67
CA SER A 11 2.23 -11.56 -15.82
C SER A 11 1.51 -10.55 -14.94
N HIS A 12 1.76 -10.62 -13.64
CA HIS A 12 1.24 -9.68 -12.67
C HIS A 12 1.92 -8.38 -13.03
N VAL A 13 1.21 -7.58 -13.83
CA VAL A 13 1.61 -6.22 -14.11
C VAL A 13 1.74 -5.57 -12.75
N ALA A 14 2.93 -5.10 -12.42
CA ALA A 14 3.15 -4.41 -11.17
C ALA A 14 2.14 -3.27 -11.08
N THR A 15 1.45 -3.17 -9.94
CA THR A 15 0.50 -2.09 -9.66
C THR A 15 1.02 -1.27 -8.49
N ALA A 16 0.73 0.02 -8.49
CA ALA A 16 0.90 0.83 -7.30
C ALA A 16 -0.27 0.48 -6.38
N LYS A 17 0.03 0.13 -5.14
CA LYS A 17 -0.95 -0.38 -4.18
C LYS A 17 -1.19 0.66 -3.11
N LEU A 18 -2.40 1.19 -3.04
CA LEU A 18 -2.80 2.17 -2.02
C LEU A 18 -3.82 1.56 -1.07
N VAL A 19 -3.41 1.33 0.18
CA VAL A 19 -4.25 0.76 1.23
C VAL A 19 -4.94 1.90 1.97
N LEU A 20 -6.27 1.84 2.05
CA LEU A 20 -7.06 2.76 2.85
C LEU A 20 -7.30 2.17 4.24
N GLN A 21 -7.48 3.04 5.24
CA GLN A 21 -7.73 2.61 6.61
C GLN A 21 -9.03 1.78 6.76
N ASP A 22 -9.94 1.86 5.79
CA ASP A 22 -11.18 1.08 5.69
C ASP A 22 -11.00 -0.29 5.02
N GLU A 23 -9.76 -0.79 4.94
CA GLU A 23 -9.36 -2.09 4.37
C GLU A 23 -9.62 -2.23 2.86
N ARG A 24 -9.90 -1.12 2.16
CA ARG A 24 -9.94 -1.12 0.70
C ARG A 24 -8.55 -0.98 0.11
N LEU A 25 -8.35 -1.62 -1.04
CA LEU A 25 -7.16 -1.46 -1.86
C LEU A 25 -7.51 -0.75 -3.16
N LEU A 26 -6.77 0.29 -3.50
CA LEU A 26 -6.75 0.87 -4.84
C LEU A 26 -5.47 0.43 -5.56
N GLU A 27 -5.62 -0.02 -6.80
CA GLU A 27 -4.51 -0.49 -7.63
C GLU A 27 -4.41 0.36 -8.89
N PHE A 28 -3.20 0.83 -9.20
CA PHE A 28 -2.92 1.62 -10.40
C PHE A 28 -1.85 0.93 -11.25
N SER A 29 -2.16 0.58 -12.49
CA SER A 29 -1.23 -0.11 -13.40
C SER A 29 -0.21 0.84 -14.06
N TYR A 30 -0.25 2.13 -13.74
CA TYR A 30 0.65 3.16 -14.25
C TYR A 30 0.88 4.21 -13.15
N PRO A 31 1.93 5.05 -13.26
CA PRO A 31 2.17 6.13 -12.30
C PRO A 31 0.98 7.09 -12.20
N VAL A 32 0.53 7.38 -10.98
CA VAL A 32 -0.61 8.28 -10.73
C VAL A 32 -0.20 9.36 -9.73
N ARG A 33 -0.44 10.63 -10.07
CA ARG A 33 -0.17 11.74 -9.17
C ARG A 33 -0.98 11.67 -7.88
N VAL A 34 -0.33 11.94 -6.75
CA VAL A 34 -0.94 12.00 -5.42
C VAL A 34 -2.11 12.98 -5.39
N SER A 35 -1.96 14.16 -5.99
CA SER A 35 -3.02 15.17 -6.09
C SER A 35 -4.31 14.65 -6.76
N PHE A 36 -4.17 13.80 -7.77
CA PHE A 36 -5.31 13.21 -8.47
C PHE A 36 -6.09 12.24 -7.57
N VAL A 37 -5.38 11.42 -6.80
CA VAL A 37 -6.00 10.50 -5.84
C VAL A 37 -6.68 11.28 -4.71
N LEU A 38 -5.99 12.27 -4.14
CA LEU A 38 -6.49 13.09 -3.04
C LEU A 38 -7.74 13.90 -3.40
N ALA A 39 -7.94 14.23 -4.68
CA ALA A 39 -9.17 14.86 -5.15
C ALA A 39 -10.44 14.02 -4.85
N SER A 40 -10.30 12.70 -4.75
CA SER A 40 -11.39 11.78 -4.41
C SER A 40 -11.50 11.46 -2.90
N ILE A 41 -10.44 11.72 -2.13
CA ILE A 41 -10.34 11.43 -0.69
C ILE A 41 -9.71 12.60 0.09
N PRO A 42 -10.35 13.79 0.13
CA PRO A 42 -9.73 15.03 0.61
C PRO A 42 -9.42 15.07 2.11
N THR A 43 -9.96 14.15 2.90
CA THR A 43 -9.70 14.03 4.35
C THR A 43 -8.47 13.17 4.67
N TYR A 44 -7.79 12.68 3.65
CA TYR A 44 -6.63 11.80 3.76
C TYR A 44 -5.37 12.48 3.24
N PHE A 45 -4.22 11.98 3.67
CA PHE A 45 -2.93 12.17 3.00
C PHE A 45 -2.39 10.81 2.55
N ILE A 46 -1.41 10.82 1.65
CA ILE A 46 -0.76 9.61 1.17
C ILE A 46 0.68 9.59 1.68
N CYS A 47 1.13 8.45 2.14
CA CYS A 47 2.52 8.20 2.54
C CYS A 47 3.03 6.90 1.93
N SER A 48 4.34 6.85 1.67
CA SER A 48 5.03 5.64 1.26
C SER A 48 5.18 4.70 2.45
N ALA A 49 4.98 3.39 2.24
CA ALA A 49 5.25 2.39 3.27
C ALA A 49 6.73 2.33 3.67
N ASP A 50 7.63 2.72 2.77
CA ASP A 50 9.09 2.71 2.99
C ASP A 50 9.56 3.83 3.94
N GLU A 51 8.78 4.92 4.04
CA GLU A 51 9.10 6.09 4.87
C GLU A 51 8.44 6.03 6.27
N MET A 52 7.74 4.95 6.59
CA MET A 52 7.03 4.79 7.85
C MET A 52 7.92 4.18 8.92
N GLU A 53 8.22 4.95 9.96
CA GLU A 53 8.94 4.50 11.16
C GLU A 53 8.08 4.74 12.41
N PHE A 54 8.15 3.82 13.38
CA PHE A 54 7.40 3.95 14.63
C PHE A 54 8.08 5.02 15.50
N ASP A 55 7.30 5.68 16.35
CA ASP A 55 7.75 6.82 17.18
C ASP A 55 8.22 8.06 16.38
N GLU A 56 8.06 8.03 15.06
CA GLU A 56 8.34 9.14 14.15
C GLU A 56 7.06 9.71 13.54
N PHE A 57 7.14 10.96 13.06
CA PHE A 57 6.03 11.59 12.36
C PHE A 57 5.93 11.06 10.94
N VAL A 58 4.75 10.52 10.60
CA VAL A 58 4.44 10.15 9.21
C VAL A 58 4.44 11.39 8.32
N SER A 59 5.16 11.29 7.20
CA SER A 59 5.25 12.35 6.20
C SER A 59 4.23 12.14 5.08
N SER A 60 3.63 13.25 4.62
CA SER A 60 2.79 13.22 3.43
C SER A 60 3.63 13.39 2.18
N MET A 61 3.35 12.59 1.17
CA MET A 61 3.82 12.83 -0.19
C MET A 61 3.20 14.13 -0.73
N ASN A 62 3.96 14.84 -1.55
CA ASN A 62 3.51 16.03 -2.26
C ASN A 62 2.50 15.64 -3.36
N GLY A 63 1.54 16.52 -3.66
CA GLY A 63 0.56 16.33 -4.72
C GLY A 63 1.16 16.15 -6.13
N ASP A 64 2.38 16.63 -6.37
CA ASP A 64 3.11 16.46 -7.63
C ASP A 64 3.87 15.13 -7.73
N GLU A 65 4.05 14.42 -6.61
CA GLU A 65 4.65 13.08 -6.61
C GLU A 65 3.66 12.04 -7.17
N GLU A 66 4.19 10.89 -7.57
CA GLU A 66 3.45 9.84 -8.23
C GLU A 66 3.54 8.51 -7.49
N LEU A 67 2.40 7.82 -7.38
CA LEU A 67 2.33 6.45 -6.91
C LEU A 67 2.88 5.54 -7.99
N GLN A 68 4.01 4.87 -7.72
CA GLN A 68 4.72 4.07 -8.69
C GLN A 68 4.28 2.59 -8.64
N PRO A 69 4.10 1.94 -9.80
CA PRO A 69 3.91 0.50 -9.88
C PRO A 69 4.96 -0.30 -9.09
N GLY A 70 4.51 -1.29 -8.32
CA GLY A 70 5.37 -2.13 -7.49
C GLY A 70 5.67 -1.56 -6.10
N GLN A 71 5.11 -0.40 -5.77
CA GLN A 71 5.24 0.23 -4.45
C GLN A 71 3.93 0.13 -3.64
N LEU A 72 4.07 0.17 -2.32
CA LEU A 72 2.97 0.15 -1.36
C LEU A 72 2.86 1.51 -0.67
N TYR A 73 1.64 2.01 -0.61
CA TYR A 73 1.29 3.30 -0.04
C TYR A 73 0.10 3.15 0.91
N PHE A 74 -0.01 4.08 1.85
CA PHE A 74 -1.16 4.17 2.74
C PHE A 74 -1.87 5.51 2.58
N ALA A 75 -3.20 5.47 2.53
CA ALA A 75 -4.06 6.64 2.68
C ALA A 75 -4.48 6.75 4.15
N LEU A 76 -3.94 7.73 4.85
CA LEU A 76 -4.15 7.95 6.28
C LEU A 76 -4.95 9.23 6.54
N PRO A 77 -5.79 9.29 7.59
CA PRO A 77 -6.49 10.52 7.95
C PRO A 77 -5.51 11.62 8.35
N LEU A 78 -5.81 12.87 7.98
CA LEU A 78 -4.99 14.04 8.33
C LEU A 78 -4.71 14.23 9.83
N SER A 79 -5.48 13.58 10.72
CA SER A 79 -5.23 13.60 12.16
C SER A 79 -3.92 12.93 12.56
N TRP A 80 -3.40 11.99 11.77
CA TRP A 80 -2.16 11.26 12.07
C TRP A 80 -0.91 12.14 11.91
N LEU A 81 -0.99 13.24 11.15
CA LEU A 81 0.11 14.21 11.04
C LEU A 81 0.36 15.00 12.34
N LYS A 82 -0.50 14.83 13.35
CA LYS A 82 -0.43 15.57 14.62
C LYS A 82 0.25 14.79 15.74
N HIS A 83 0.59 13.53 15.53
CA HIS A 83 1.25 12.70 16.53
C HIS A 83 2.25 11.73 15.88
N PRO A 84 3.25 11.25 16.64
CA PRO A 84 4.11 10.17 16.18
C PRO A 84 3.32 8.88 15.95
N LEU A 85 3.75 8.09 14.98
CA LEU A 85 3.14 6.81 14.64
C LEU A 85 3.34 5.80 15.79
N GLN A 86 2.25 5.34 16.39
CA GLN A 86 2.35 4.37 17.48
C GLN A 86 2.61 2.94 16.96
N PRO A 87 3.30 2.08 17.73
CA PRO A 87 3.54 0.69 17.34
C PRO A 87 2.25 -0.08 17.03
N GLU A 88 1.18 0.16 17.78
CA GLU A 88 -0.13 -0.48 17.56
C GLU A 88 -0.78 -0.02 16.26
N GLU A 89 -0.59 1.25 15.90
CA GLU A 89 -1.08 1.82 14.64
C GLU A 89 -0.33 1.23 13.46
N MET A 90 1.01 1.13 13.54
CA MET A 90 1.83 0.47 12.54
C MET A 90 1.44 -1.00 12.36
N ALA A 91 1.26 -1.74 13.47
CA ALA A 91 0.79 -3.12 13.41
C ALA A 91 -0.60 -3.22 12.76
N SER A 92 -1.51 -2.27 13.07
CA SER A 92 -2.82 -2.18 12.43
C SER A 92 -2.71 -1.95 10.92
N LEU A 93 -1.81 -1.08 10.46
CA LEU A 93 -1.57 -0.84 9.04
C LEU A 93 -1.04 -2.10 8.33
N ALA A 94 -0.11 -2.83 8.94
CA ALA A 94 0.39 -4.07 8.39
C ALA A 94 -0.72 -5.11 8.23
N VAL A 95 -1.56 -5.31 9.25
CA VAL A 95 -2.69 -6.24 9.20
C VAL A 95 -3.71 -5.82 8.14
N LYS A 96 -4.04 -4.52 8.05
CA LYS A 96 -4.96 -3.99 7.05
C LYS A 96 -4.40 -4.16 5.64
N ALA A 97 -3.11 -3.92 5.44
CA ALA A 97 -2.45 -4.16 4.16
C ALA A 97 -2.54 -5.63 3.76
N SER A 98 -2.19 -6.57 4.65
CA SER A 98 -2.33 -8.00 4.38
C SER A 98 -3.77 -8.38 4.04
N SER A 99 -4.76 -7.91 4.82
CA SER A 99 -6.19 -8.14 4.56
C SER A 99 -6.61 -7.61 3.18
N ALA A 100 -6.24 -6.38 2.86
CA ALA A 100 -6.59 -5.72 1.59
C ALA A 100 -5.94 -6.42 0.39
N LEU A 101 -4.68 -6.84 0.51
CA LEU A 101 -3.95 -7.59 -0.51
C LEU A 101 -4.54 -9.00 -0.74
N MET A 102 -4.88 -9.71 0.34
CA MET A 102 -5.54 -11.03 0.24
C MET A 102 -6.91 -10.94 -0.45
N LYS A 103 -7.64 -9.84 -0.23
CA LYS A 103 -8.93 -9.58 -0.89
C LYS A 103 -8.77 -9.21 -2.37
N SER A 104 -7.70 -8.51 -2.75
CA SER A 104 -7.49 -8.05 -4.13
C SER A 104 -6.84 -9.11 -5.04
N GLY A 105 -6.08 -10.05 -4.48
CA GLY A 105 -5.44 -11.12 -5.24
C GLY A 105 -5.21 -12.39 -4.43
N GLY A 106 -5.97 -13.45 -4.71
CA GLY A 106 -5.78 -14.79 -4.15
C GLY A 106 -4.54 -15.52 -4.68
N ALA A 107 -3.36 -14.90 -4.64
CA ALA A 107 -2.13 -15.48 -5.19
C ALA A 107 -0.89 -15.21 -4.32
N GLU A 108 -0.97 -15.57 -3.04
CA GLU A 108 0.22 -15.91 -2.24
C GLU A 108 -0.02 -17.19 -1.44
N LYS A 109 -0.44 -18.25 -2.14
CA LYS A 109 -0.10 -19.60 -1.68
C LYS A 109 1.31 -19.93 -2.16
N CYS A 110 2.31 -19.39 -1.49
CA CYS A 110 3.57 -20.11 -1.35
C CYS A 110 3.49 -20.85 -0.02
N GLY A 111 2.85 -22.02 -0.05
CA GLY A 111 2.89 -22.95 1.08
C GLY A 111 4.33 -23.37 1.30
N MET A 112 4.93 -22.95 2.39
CA MET A 112 6.10 -23.61 2.94
C MET A 112 5.56 -24.76 3.79
N SER A 113 5.41 -25.93 3.15
CA SER A 113 5.29 -27.22 3.84
C SER A 113 6.65 -27.68 4.34
#